data_AF-A0A3M5DEV2-F1
#
_entry.id   AF-A0A3M5DEV2-F1
#
_cell.length_a   1.000
_cell.length_b   1.000
_cell.length_c   1.000
_cell.angle_alpha   90.00
_cell.angle_beta   90.00
_cell.angle_gamma   90.00
#
_symmetry.space_group_name_H-M   'P 1'
#
loop_
_entity.id
_entity.type
_entity.pdbx_description
1 polymer ?
#
loop_
_entity_poly.entity_id
_entity_poly.type
_entity_poly.pdbx_seq_one_letter_code
_entity_poly.pdbx_strand_id
1 'polypeptide(L)'
;MGKAKLSLAWQIVIGLALGIAVGAVLNHFSAEKAWWIANVLQPAGDIFIRLIKMIVVPIVISSLVVGIAGVGDAKKLGRIGLKTIIYFEIVTTVAIVVGLLLANLFQPGTGIDMSTLGTVDISQYQKTTQEVQHDHAFIATILNLIPSNVFAAIARGEMLPIIFFSVMFGQTSASSLFSSMNSCMFSGTSSSEKIAWAGHSGSHRAQSMHSSGWMTRKLGPS
;
A
#
# COMPACT_ATOMS: atom_id res chain seq x y z
N MET A 1 -16.15 2.95 -40.95
CA MET A 1 -14.91 2.17 -40.70
C MET A 1 -14.74 2.06 -39.19
N GLY A 2 -15.02 0.88 -38.62
CA GLY A 2 -14.98 0.67 -37.17
C GLY A 2 -13.55 0.77 -36.64
N LYS A 3 -13.31 1.68 -35.69
CA LYS A 3 -12.00 1.82 -35.04
C LYS A 3 -11.80 0.61 -34.13
N ALA A 4 -10.89 -0.29 -34.49
CA ALA A 4 -10.46 -1.36 -33.60
C ALA A 4 -9.83 -0.72 -32.33
N LYS A 5 -10.48 -0.89 -31.18
CA LYS A 5 -9.95 -0.39 -29.91
C LYS A 5 -8.84 -1.32 -29.46
N LEU A 6 -7.58 -0.95 -29.75
CA LEU A 6 -6.42 -1.65 -29.23
C LEU A 6 -6.39 -1.55 -27.69
N SER A 7 -6.08 -2.65 -27.02
CA SER A 7 -5.89 -2.70 -25.56
C SER A 7 -4.74 -1.78 -25.13
N LEU A 8 -4.85 -1.18 -23.93
CA LEU A 8 -3.81 -0.31 -23.36
C LEU A 8 -2.44 -1.01 -23.31
N ALA A 9 -2.40 -2.30 -22.99
CA ALA A 9 -1.15 -3.07 -22.97
C ALA A 9 -0.47 -3.08 -24.35
N TRP A 10 -1.26 -3.26 -25.41
CA TRP A 10 -0.75 -3.23 -26.78
C TRP A 10 -0.28 -1.84 -27.18
N GLN A 11 -0.94 -0.77 -26.70
CA GLN A 11 -0.49 0.60 -26.94
C GLN A 11 0.88 0.87 -26.31
N ILE A 12 1.13 0.38 -25.09
CA ILE A 12 2.44 0.53 -24.43
C ILE A 12 3.53 -0.23 -25.20
N VAL A 13 3.25 -1.47 -25.62
CA VAL A 13 4.20 -2.27 -26.40
C VAL A 13 4.52 -1.61 -27.73
N ILE A 14 3.52 -1.10 -28.45
CA ILE A 14 3.71 -0.36 -29.70
C ILE A 14 4.51 0.93 -29.44
N GLY A 15 4.21 1.65 -28.36
CA GLY A 15 4.95 2.85 -27.96
C GLY A 15 6.42 2.56 -27.65
N LEU A 16 6.71 1.46 -26.95
CA LEU A 16 8.08 1.00 -26.69
C LEU A 16 8.82 0.64 -27.98
N ALA A 17 8.18 -0.14 -28.86
CA ALA A 17 8.76 -0.54 -30.14
C ALA A 17 9.05 0.68 -31.04
N LEU A 18 8.11 1.64 -31.11
CA LEU A 18 8.30 2.90 -31.81
C LEU A 18 9.41 3.75 -31.19
N GLY A 19 9.48 3.83 -29.85
CA GLY A 19 10.54 4.53 -29.14
C GLY A 19 11.93 3.99 -29.46
N ILE A 20 12.07 2.65 -29.50
CA ILE A 20 13.31 1.97 -29.90
C ILE A 20 13.63 2.27 -31.38
N ALA A 21 12.64 2.17 -32.27
CA ALA A 21 12.85 2.44 -33.70
C ALA A 21 13.28 3.89 -33.96
N VAL A 22 12.61 4.87 -33.34
CA VAL A 22 12.98 6.29 -33.42
C VAL A 22 14.37 6.52 -32.83
N GLY A 23 14.69 5.92 -31.69
CA GLY A 23 16.03 5.99 -31.09
C GLY A 23 17.12 5.43 -32.00
N ALA A 24 16.86 4.30 -32.66
CA ALA A 24 17.79 3.69 -33.60
C ALA A 24 18.00 4.55 -34.87
N VAL A 25 16.92 5.13 -35.42
CA VAL A 25 17.00 6.05 -36.58
C VAL A 25 17.78 7.31 -36.21
N LEU A 26 17.47 7.95 -35.08
CA LEU A 26 18.20 9.13 -34.59
C LEU A 26 19.68 8.83 -34.29
N ASN A 27 20.03 7.58 -33.98
CA ASN A 27 21.43 7.20 -33.81
C ASN A 27 22.23 7.25 -35.13
N HIS A 28 21.59 7.13 -36.29
CA HIS A 28 22.24 7.20 -37.60
C HIS A 28 22.46 8.66 -38.07
N PHE A 29 21.67 9.62 -37.59
CA PHE A 29 21.77 11.03 -37.97
C PHE A 29 22.52 11.83 -36.88
N SER A 30 23.85 11.90 -37.00
CA SER A 30 24.74 12.45 -35.96
C SER A 30 24.61 13.96 -35.71
N ALA A 31 24.25 14.75 -36.73
CA ALA A 31 24.29 16.22 -36.65
C ALA A 31 23.17 16.84 -35.79
N GLU A 32 21.97 16.25 -35.75
CA GLU A 32 20.83 16.79 -35.00
C GLU A 32 20.43 15.95 -33.77
N LYS A 33 21.03 14.76 -33.61
CA LYS A 33 20.78 13.83 -32.52
C LYS A 33 20.80 14.51 -31.15
N ALA A 34 21.85 15.29 -30.86
CA ALA A 34 22.03 15.93 -29.56
C ALA A 34 20.89 16.91 -29.25
N TRP A 35 20.39 17.65 -30.25
CA TRP A 35 19.32 18.62 -30.07
C TRP A 35 17.98 17.94 -29.77
N TRP A 36 17.60 16.93 -30.56
CA TRP A 36 16.36 16.18 -30.35
C TRP A 36 16.32 15.45 -29.01
N ILE A 37 17.45 14.88 -28.59
CA ILE A 37 17.56 14.20 -27.30
C ILE A 37 17.43 15.19 -26.15
N ALA A 38 18.20 16.28 -26.16
CA ALA A 38 18.23 17.21 -25.05
C ALA A 38 16.94 18.06 -24.91
N ASN A 39 16.29 18.40 -26.02
CA ASN A 39 15.15 19.34 -26.00
C ASN A 39 13.77 18.66 -26.04
N VAL A 40 13.68 17.43 -26.56
CA VAL A 40 12.39 16.75 -26.75
C VAL A 40 12.35 15.44 -25.98
N LEU A 41 13.26 14.51 -26.28
CA LEU A 41 13.21 13.15 -25.75
C LEU A 41 13.50 13.08 -24.25
N GLN A 42 14.57 13.72 -23.77
CA GLN A 42 14.91 13.75 -22.34
C GLN A 42 13.85 14.49 -21.53
N PRO A 43 13.42 15.72 -21.89
CA PRO A 43 12.39 16.41 -21.13
C PRO A 43 11.06 15.65 -21.11
N ALA A 44 10.66 15.02 -22.22
CA ALA A 44 9.46 14.20 -22.26
C ALA A 44 9.57 12.98 -21.33
N GLY A 45 10.72 12.30 -21.32
CA GLY A 45 11.01 11.21 -20.40
C GLY A 45 11.02 11.66 -18.94
N ASP A 46 11.68 12.78 -18.65
CA ASP A 46 11.77 13.35 -17.30
C ASP A 46 10.40 13.78 -16.78
N ILE A 47 9.57 14.40 -17.61
CA ILE A 47 8.18 14.73 -17.27
C ILE A 47 7.43 13.44 -16.94
N PHE A 48 7.52 12.40 -17.77
CA PHE A 48 6.85 11.12 -17.51
C PHE A 48 7.30 10.49 -16.18
N ILE A 49 8.60 10.45 -15.90
CA ILE A 49 9.14 9.92 -14.64
C ILE A 49 8.70 10.78 -13.45
N ARG A 50 8.68 12.11 -13.58
CA ARG A 50 8.18 13.02 -12.52
C ARG A 50 6.69 12.80 -12.24
N LEU A 51 5.88 12.58 -13.28
CA LEU A 51 4.46 12.25 -13.14
C LEU A 51 4.25 10.95 -12.37
N ILE A 52 5.01 9.89 -12.69
CA ILE A 52 4.96 8.64 -11.93
C ILE A 52 5.38 8.88 -10.48
N LYS A 53 6.55 9.51 -10.25
CA LYS A 53 7.08 9.74 -8.90
C LYS A 53 6.13 10.56 -8.02
N MET A 54 5.43 11.55 -8.58
CA MET A 54 4.43 12.36 -7.87
C MET A 54 3.27 11.52 -7.32
N ILE A 55 2.89 10.47 -8.04
CA ILE A 55 1.73 9.64 -7.71
C ILE A 55 2.10 8.47 -6.77
N VAL A 56 3.34 7.94 -6.88
CA VAL A 56 3.76 6.74 -6.13
C VAL A 56 3.61 6.91 -4.62
N VAL A 57 4.13 7.99 -4.03
CA VAL A 57 4.14 8.15 -2.56
C VAL A 57 2.72 8.25 -1.99
N PRO A 58 1.81 9.10 -2.50
CA PRO A 58 0.42 9.15 -2.02
C PRO A 58 -0.33 7.82 -2.17
N ILE A 59 -0.13 7.10 -3.28
CA ILE A 59 -0.78 5.81 -3.53
C ILE A 59 -0.30 4.76 -2.53
N VAL A 60 1.01 4.69 -2.27
CA VAL A 60 1.59 3.71 -1.34
C VAL A 60 1.03 3.93 0.07
N ILE A 61 1.05 5.16 0.57
CA ILE A 61 0.53 5.47 1.92
C ILE A 61 -0.96 5.12 1.99
N SER A 62 -1.76 5.59 1.04
CA SER A 62 -3.22 5.39 1.06
C SER A 62 -3.58 3.91 0.94
N SER A 63 -2.95 3.18 0.03
CA SER A 63 -3.22 1.75 -0.18
C SER A 63 -2.82 0.89 1.02
N LEU A 64 -1.68 1.17 1.65
CA LEU A 64 -1.24 0.44 2.84
C LEU A 64 -2.12 0.75 4.04
N VAL A 65 -2.44 2.02 4.30
CA VAL A 65 -3.30 2.41 5.43
C VAL A 65 -4.68 1.77 5.31
N VAL A 66 -5.32 1.87 4.14
CA VAL A 66 -6.64 1.26 3.89
C VAL A 66 -6.56 -0.27 3.93
N GLY A 67 -5.55 -0.86 3.29
CA GLY A 67 -5.36 -2.31 3.23
C GLY A 67 -5.16 -2.94 4.60
N ILE A 68 -4.40 -2.28 5.48
CA ILE A 68 -4.09 -2.77 6.82
C ILE A 68 -5.26 -2.50 7.77
N ALA A 69 -5.92 -1.34 7.64
CA ALA A 69 -7.11 -1.05 8.43
C ALA A 69 -8.23 -2.08 8.22
N GLY A 70 -8.35 -2.63 7.02
CA GLY A 70 -9.31 -3.70 6.72
C GLY A 70 -9.03 -5.06 7.38
N VAL A 71 -7.79 -5.33 7.80
CA VAL A 71 -7.42 -6.62 8.43
C VAL A 71 -7.84 -6.68 9.90
N GLY A 72 -7.91 -5.53 10.58
CA GLY A 72 -8.42 -5.36 11.96
C GLY A 72 -7.56 -5.96 13.08
N ASP A 73 -6.82 -7.05 12.83
CA ASP A 73 -6.06 -7.79 13.84
C ASP A 73 -4.54 -7.79 13.54
N ALA A 74 -3.78 -7.19 14.45
CA ALA A 74 -2.31 -7.12 14.38
C ALA A 74 -1.64 -8.51 14.34
N LYS A 75 -2.20 -9.52 15.02
CA LYS A 75 -1.64 -10.88 15.01
C LYS A 75 -1.83 -11.54 13.63
N LYS A 76 -2.98 -11.31 13.00
CA LYS A 76 -3.23 -11.79 11.63
C LYS A 76 -2.30 -11.09 10.65
N LEU A 77 -2.13 -9.77 10.78
CA LEU A 77 -1.22 -9.00 9.95
C LEU A 77 0.23 -9.50 10.05
N GLY A 78 0.73 -9.72 11.27
CA GLY A 78 2.08 -10.27 11.48
C GLY A 78 2.27 -11.65 10.87
N ARG A 79 1.26 -12.53 10.95
CA ARG A 79 1.30 -13.86 10.33
C ARG A 79 1.28 -13.80 8.80
N ILE A 80 0.52 -12.87 8.22
CA ILE A 80 0.51 -12.61 6.78
C ILE A 80 1.88 -12.08 6.35
N GLY A 81 2.41 -11.07 7.06
CA GLY A 81 3.72 -10.49 6.79
C GLY A 81 4.84 -11.53 6.81
N LEU A 82 4.89 -12.39 7.83
CA LEU A 82 5.90 -13.45 7.91
C LEU A 82 5.78 -14.46 6.76
N LYS A 83 4.56 -14.86 6.39
CA LYS A 83 4.33 -15.73 5.21
C LYS A 83 4.82 -15.05 3.93
N THR A 84 4.57 -13.76 3.78
CA THR A 84 5.02 -12.97 2.63
C THR A 84 6.54 -12.87 2.57
N ILE A 85 7.23 -12.67 3.71
CA ILE A 85 8.71 -12.64 3.74
C ILE A 85 9.29 -13.97 3.29
N ILE A 86 8.81 -15.09 3.84
CA ILE A 86 9.27 -16.44 3.45
C ILE A 86 8.99 -16.69 1.96
N TYR A 87 7.80 -16.32 1.49
CA TYR A 87 7.45 -16.43 0.07
C TYR A 87 8.36 -15.59 -0.82
N PHE A 88 8.62 -14.34 -0.45
CA PHE A 88 9.46 -13.42 -1.21
C PHE A 88 10.92 -13.91 -1.28
N GLU A 89 11.46 -14.43 -0.17
CA GLU A 89 12.81 -14.97 -0.12
C GLU A 89 12.99 -16.17 -1.06
N ILE A 90 12.03 -17.10 -1.04
CA ILE A 90 12.06 -18.29 -1.91
C ILE A 90 11.95 -17.87 -3.38
N VAL A 91 10.97 -17.03 -3.73
CA VAL A 91 10.75 -16.59 -5.12
C VAL A 91 11.94 -15.79 -5.63
N THR A 92 12.51 -14.90 -4.81
CA THR A 92 13.67 -14.09 -5.20
C THR A 92 14.91 -14.96 -5.38
N THR A 93 15.14 -15.93 -4.50
CA THR A 93 16.25 -16.90 -4.65
C THR A 93 16.13 -17.67 -5.97
N VAL A 94 14.94 -18.19 -6.27
CA VAL A 94 14.69 -18.90 -7.54
C VAL A 94 14.89 -17.96 -8.74
N ALA A 95 14.40 -16.72 -8.66
CA ALA A 95 14.59 -15.73 -9.72
C ALA A 95 16.07 -15.39 -9.94
N ILE A 96 16.87 -15.25 -8.88
CA ILE A 96 18.32 -15.01 -8.95
C ILE A 96 19.02 -16.22 -9.61
N VAL A 97 18.71 -17.45 -9.17
CA VAL A 97 19.32 -18.65 -9.75
C VAL A 97 19.01 -18.76 -11.25
N VAL A 98 17.74 -18.58 -11.64
CA VAL A 98 17.36 -18.61 -13.06
C VAL A 98 18.02 -17.46 -13.84
N GLY A 99 18.04 -16.25 -13.28
CA GLY A 99 18.69 -15.09 -13.90
C GLY A 99 20.18 -15.31 -14.13
N LEU A 100 20.89 -15.88 -13.15
CA LEU A 100 22.31 -16.22 -13.26
C LEU A 100 22.56 -17.36 -14.25
N LEU A 101 21.71 -18.38 -14.29
CA LEU A 101 21.81 -19.46 -15.27
C LEU A 101 21.65 -18.93 -16.70
N LEU A 102 20.63 -18.11 -16.95
CA LEU A 102 20.40 -17.49 -18.26
C LEU A 102 21.55 -16.53 -18.62
N ALA A 103 22.02 -15.72 -17.67
CA ALA A 103 23.16 -14.83 -17.90
C ALA A 103 24.44 -15.60 -18.26
N ASN A 104 24.73 -16.72 -17.58
CA ASN A 104 25.89 -17.55 -17.91
C ASN A 104 25.75 -18.33 -19.22
N LEU A 105 24.51 -18.70 -19.60
CA LEU A 105 24.25 -19.47 -20.82
C LEU A 105 24.25 -18.58 -22.07
N PHE A 106 23.56 -17.44 -22.03
CA PHE A 106 23.44 -16.51 -23.15
C PHE A 106 24.58 -15.51 -23.22
N GLN A 107 25.33 -15.32 -22.11
CA GLN A 107 26.46 -14.40 -21.97
C GLN A 107 26.18 -13.03 -22.61
N PRO A 108 25.08 -12.35 -22.22
CA PRO A 108 24.70 -11.09 -22.84
C PRO A 108 25.80 -10.05 -22.59
N GLY A 109 26.54 -9.70 -23.64
CA GLY A 109 27.68 -8.77 -23.57
C GLY A 109 28.94 -9.23 -24.30
N THR A 110 29.03 -10.50 -24.72
CA THR A 110 30.14 -10.96 -25.57
C THR A 110 30.13 -10.19 -26.90
N GLY A 111 31.18 -9.40 -27.14
CA GLY A 111 31.32 -8.57 -28.35
C GLY A 111 30.97 -7.08 -28.19
N ILE A 112 30.61 -6.62 -26.98
CA ILE A 112 30.49 -5.20 -26.68
C ILE A 112 31.85 -4.64 -26.30
N ASP A 113 32.36 -3.68 -27.09
CA ASP A 113 33.60 -2.96 -26.78
C ASP A 113 33.35 -1.93 -25.67
N MET A 114 33.78 -2.28 -24.45
CA MET A 114 33.64 -1.45 -23.24
C MET A 114 34.40 -0.13 -23.33
N SER A 115 35.33 0.04 -24.28
CA SER A 115 36.03 1.31 -24.50
C SER A 115 35.21 2.37 -25.24
N THR A 116 34.15 1.95 -25.93
CA THR A 116 33.25 2.83 -26.70
C THR A 116 32.00 3.26 -25.94
N LEU A 117 31.69 2.57 -24.84
CA LEU A 117 30.66 2.97 -23.89
C LEU A 117 31.27 4.07 -23.02
N GLY A 118 30.73 5.29 -23.10
CA GLY A 118 31.22 6.44 -22.34
C GLY A 118 31.50 6.05 -20.89
N THR A 119 32.68 6.41 -20.39
CA THR A 119 33.15 6.09 -19.04
C THR A 119 32.10 6.47 -18.01
N VAL A 120 31.31 5.49 -17.59
CA VAL A 120 30.43 5.63 -16.43
C VAL A 120 31.37 5.78 -15.26
N ASP A 121 31.32 6.92 -14.58
CA ASP A 121 32.19 7.23 -13.46
C ASP A 121 31.90 6.27 -12.30
N ILE A 122 32.59 5.14 -12.31
CA ILE A 122 32.41 4.01 -11.39
C ILE A 122 32.83 4.38 -9.96
N SER A 123 33.54 5.50 -9.80
CA SER A 123 34.01 6.00 -8.51
C SER A 123 32.86 6.33 -7.55
N GLN A 124 31.70 6.72 -8.07
CA GLN A 124 30.48 6.96 -7.28
C GLN A 124 29.97 5.68 -6.60
N TYR A 125 30.06 4.54 -7.28
CA TYR A 125 29.59 3.24 -6.78
C TYR A 125 30.60 2.58 -5.81
N GLN A 126 31.89 2.86 -5.98
CA GLN A 126 32.93 2.38 -5.07
C GLN A 126 32.83 3.03 -3.68
N LYS A 127 32.45 4.31 -3.60
CA LYS A 127 32.23 5.00 -2.32
C LYS A 127 31.08 4.37 -1.51
N THR A 128 29.96 4.06 -2.14
CA THR A 128 28.83 3.36 -1.49
C THR A 128 29.20 1.95 -1.04
N THR A 129 30.10 1.26 -1.75
CA THR A 129 30.53 -0.10 -1.38
C THR A 129 31.42 -0.11 -0.13
N GLN A 130 32.25 0.92 0.06
CA GLN A 130 33.10 1.05 1.26
C GLN A 130 32.28 1.35 2.53
N GLU A 131 31.15 2.06 2.42
CA GLU A 131 30.26 2.34 3.56
C GLU A 131 29.45 1.10 4.02
N VAL A 132 29.19 0.16 3.12
CA VAL A 132 28.35 -1.03 3.39
C VAL A 132 29.18 -2.25 3.86
N GLN A 133 30.51 -2.24 3.71
CA GLN A 133 31.40 -3.34 4.09
C GLN A 133 31.61 -3.53 5.60
N HIS A 134 31.07 -2.65 6.44
CA HIS A 134 31.15 -2.83 7.89
C HIS A 134 30.10 -3.81 8.41
N ASP A 135 30.48 -4.59 9.44
CA ASP A 135 29.74 -5.66 10.13
C ASP A 135 28.32 -5.31 10.66
N HIS A 136 27.82 -4.12 10.34
CA HIS A 136 26.55 -3.58 10.79
C HIS A 136 25.57 -3.26 9.64
N ALA A 137 25.80 -3.68 8.40
CA ALA A 137 24.88 -3.42 7.29
C ALA A 137 23.42 -3.84 7.57
N PHE A 138 23.23 -4.99 8.23
CA PHE A 138 21.90 -5.44 8.65
C PHE A 138 21.28 -4.54 9.74
N ILE A 139 22.05 -4.19 10.77
CA ILE A 139 21.58 -3.29 11.84
C ILE A 139 21.28 -1.90 11.30
N ALA A 140 22.13 -1.38 10.41
CA ALA A 140 21.91 -0.10 9.72
C ALA A 140 20.63 -0.13 8.89
N THR A 141 20.32 -1.24 8.22
CA THR A 141 19.05 -1.40 7.49
C THR A 141 17.84 -1.38 8.43
N ILE A 142 17.93 -2.05 9.59
CA ILE A 142 16.88 -1.99 10.62
C ILE A 142 16.73 -0.57 11.18
N LEU A 143 17.83 0.15 11.41
CA LEU A 143 17.76 1.54 11.89
C LEU A 143 17.13 2.46 10.85
N ASN A 144 17.45 2.28 9.57
CA ASN A 144 16.85 3.03 8.46
C ASN A 144 15.38 2.68 8.19
N LEU A 145 14.88 1.58 8.76
CA LEU A 145 13.44 1.24 8.72
C LEU A 145 12.62 2.25 9.53
N ILE A 146 13.16 2.75 10.64
CA ILE A 146 12.46 3.64 11.57
C ILE A 146 12.87 5.08 11.26
N PRO A 147 11.99 5.90 10.64
CA PRO A 147 12.35 7.27 10.32
C PRO A 147 12.45 8.13 11.59
N SER A 148 13.46 8.98 11.66
CA SER A 148 13.53 10.04 12.67
C SER A 148 12.45 11.13 12.45
N ASN A 149 12.05 11.34 11.19
CA ASN A 149 10.96 12.22 10.80
C ASN A 149 10.24 11.69 9.55
N VAL A 150 8.95 11.39 9.71
CA VAL A 150 8.10 10.82 8.64
C VAL A 150 7.91 11.80 7.49
N PHE A 151 7.72 13.09 7.77
CA PHE A 151 7.55 14.11 6.72
C PHE A 151 8.82 14.29 5.89
N ALA A 152 9.99 14.20 6.53
CA ALA A 152 11.26 14.20 5.82
C ALA A 152 11.41 12.96 4.93
N ALA A 153 11.03 11.77 5.42
CA ALA A 153 11.05 10.54 4.63
C ALA A 153 10.11 10.63 3.41
N ILE A 154 8.91 11.18 3.58
CA ILE A 154 7.96 11.45 2.48
C ILE A 154 8.54 12.44 1.46
N ALA A 155 9.14 13.53 1.93
CA ALA A 155 9.73 14.55 1.05
C ALA A 155 10.95 14.01 0.27
N ARG A 156 11.76 13.15 0.89
CA ARG A 156 12.91 12.49 0.25
C ARG A 156 12.52 11.26 -0.58
N GLY A 157 11.28 10.78 -0.47
CA GLY A 157 10.81 9.58 -1.17
C GLY A 157 11.44 8.28 -0.64
N GLU A 158 11.81 8.25 0.64
CA GLU A 158 12.38 7.06 1.28
C GLU A 158 11.30 6.00 1.53
N MET A 159 11.14 5.09 0.57
CA MET A 159 10.03 4.12 0.56
C MET A 159 10.00 3.21 1.79
N LEU A 160 11.16 2.76 2.27
CA LEU A 160 11.24 1.83 3.42
C LEU A 160 10.61 2.43 4.70
N PRO A 161 11.03 3.63 5.17
CA PRO A 161 10.36 4.29 6.29
C PRO A 161 8.91 4.70 6.02
N ILE A 162 8.56 5.09 4.79
CA ILE A 162 7.17 5.42 4.41
C ILE A 162 6.26 4.20 4.61
N ILE A 163 6.69 3.02 4.15
CA ILE A 163 5.96 1.76 4.29
C ILE A 163 5.83 1.39 5.77
N PHE A 164 6.93 1.46 6.54
CA PHE A 164 6.92 1.16 7.97
C PHE A 164 5.93 2.05 8.74
N PHE A 165 5.99 3.36 8.52
CA PHE A 165 5.06 4.30 9.11
C PHE A 165 3.61 4.02 8.70
N SER A 166 3.36 3.76 7.42
CA SER A 166 2.01 3.49 6.90
C SER A 166 1.39 2.24 7.54
N VAL A 167 2.20 1.21 7.82
CA VAL A 167 1.76 -0.01 8.50
C VAL A 167 1.37 0.27 9.95
N MET A 168 2.22 0.97 10.70
CA MET A 168 1.94 1.35 12.10
C MET A 168 0.73 2.28 12.21
N PHE A 169 0.63 3.25 11.29
CA PHE A 169 -0.49 4.18 11.22
C PHE A 169 -1.81 3.47 10.86
N GLY A 170 -1.78 2.58 9.88
CA GLY A 170 -2.93 1.76 9.47
C GLY A 170 -3.47 0.87 10.59
N GLN A 171 -2.59 0.23 11.38
CA GLN A 171 -3.01 -0.60 12.52
C GLN A 171 -3.64 0.24 13.65
N THR A 172 -3.10 1.44 13.89
CA THR A 172 -3.61 2.36 14.92
C THR A 172 -4.97 2.93 14.51
N SER A 173 -5.12 3.38 13.25
CA SER A 173 -6.38 3.91 12.74
C SER A 173 -7.48 2.84 12.72
N ALA A 174 -7.16 1.59 12.40
CA ALA A 174 -8.09 0.46 12.49
C ALA A 174 -8.69 0.31 13.89
N SER A 175 -7.84 0.41 14.92
CA SER A 175 -8.24 0.20 16.31
C SER A 175 -9.19 1.31 16.78
N SER A 176 -8.92 2.57 16.41
CA SER A 176 -9.76 3.72 16.74
C SER A 176 -11.07 3.77 15.94
N LEU A 177 -11.02 3.47 14.64
CA LEU A 177 -12.21 3.43 13.77
C LEU A 177 -13.14 2.28 14.14
N PHE A 178 -12.60 1.10 14.47
CA PHE A 178 -13.39 -0.03 14.94
C PHE A 178 -14.06 0.26 16.28
N SER A 179 -13.37 0.90 17.22
CA SER A 179 -13.97 1.35 18.48
C SER A 179 -15.09 2.38 18.27
N SER A 180 -14.93 3.30 17.32
CA SER A 180 -15.92 4.33 16.99
C SER A 180 -17.14 3.75 16.26
N MET A 181 -16.93 2.86 15.27
CA MET A 181 -18.01 2.17 14.58
C MET A 181 -18.82 1.27 15.52
N ASN A 182 -18.17 0.55 16.44
CA ASN A 182 -18.88 -0.30 17.40
C ASN A 182 -19.70 0.54 18.38
N SER A 183 -19.21 1.73 18.77
CA SER A 183 -19.95 2.67 19.63
C SER A 183 -21.14 3.33 18.94
N CYS A 184 -21.02 3.66 17.64
CA CYS A 184 -22.12 4.22 16.85
C CYS A 184 -23.15 3.18 16.40
N MET A 185 -22.71 1.97 16.04
CA MET A 185 -23.61 0.89 15.63
C MET A 185 -24.45 0.38 16.82
N PHE A 186 -23.86 0.34 18.03
CA PHE A 186 -24.57 -0.06 19.25
C PHE A 186 -25.36 1.09 19.91
N SER A 187 -25.07 2.35 19.58
CA SER A 187 -25.95 3.49 19.90
C SER A 187 -27.16 3.60 18.95
N GLY A 188 -27.04 3.08 17.72
CA GLY A 188 -28.09 3.11 16.70
C GLY A 188 -29.14 2.01 16.84
N THR A 189 -28.82 0.88 17.48
CA THR A 189 -29.82 -0.12 17.86
C THR A 189 -30.51 0.28 19.16
N SER A 190 -31.43 1.23 19.01
CA SER A 190 -32.79 1.09 19.51
C SER A 190 -33.02 1.19 21.02
N SER A 191 -33.28 2.43 21.48
CA SER A 191 -34.17 2.65 22.63
C SER A 191 -35.55 1.99 22.41
N SER A 192 -35.97 1.82 21.15
CA SER A 192 -37.22 1.16 20.78
C SER A 192 -37.22 -0.37 20.92
N GLU A 193 -36.08 -1.07 20.85
CA GLU A 193 -35.96 -2.52 21.09
C GLU A 193 -35.89 -2.81 22.59
N LYS A 194 -35.27 -1.92 23.38
CA LYS A 194 -35.37 -1.98 24.84
C LYS A 194 -36.81 -1.77 25.33
N ILE A 195 -37.58 -0.91 24.66
CA ILE A 195 -39.00 -0.70 24.97
C ILE A 195 -39.86 -1.87 24.43
N ALA A 196 -39.55 -2.45 23.27
CA ALA A 196 -40.26 -3.63 22.77
C ALA A 196 -40.07 -4.88 23.67
N TRP A 197 -38.89 -5.06 24.25
CA TRP A 197 -38.62 -6.14 25.22
C TRP A 197 -39.19 -5.86 26.62
N ALA A 198 -39.34 -4.59 27.02
CA ALA A 198 -39.93 -4.21 28.31
C ALA A 198 -41.46 -4.02 28.26
N GLY A 199 -42.05 -3.82 27.08
CA GLY A 199 -43.43 -3.35 26.90
C GLY A 199 -44.47 -4.42 26.64
N HIS A 200 -44.11 -5.70 26.47
CA HIS A 200 -45.08 -6.76 26.16
C HIS A 200 -45.31 -7.76 27.32
N SER A 201 -45.38 -7.25 28.55
CA SER A 201 -46.02 -7.95 29.68
C SER A 201 -47.24 -7.16 30.19
N GLY A 202 -48.06 -6.67 29.26
CA GLY A 202 -49.40 -6.15 29.53
C GLY A 202 -50.42 -7.29 29.55
N SER A 203 -50.60 -7.92 30.72
CA SER A 203 -51.77 -8.74 31.02
C SER A 203 -53.03 -7.88 30.99
N HIS A 204 -53.69 -7.79 29.84
CA HIS A 204 -55.08 -7.34 29.77
C HIS A 204 -55.98 -8.43 30.35
N ARG A 205 -56.42 -8.27 31.60
CA ARG A 205 -57.60 -8.95 32.11
C ARG A 205 -58.65 -7.89 32.44
N ALA A 206 -59.70 -7.87 31.61
CA ALA A 206 -60.89 -7.08 31.83
C ALA A 206 -61.48 -7.43 33.21
N GLN A 207 -61.60 -6.45 34.10
CA GLN A 207 -62.38 -6.58 35.32
C GLN A 207 -63.70 -5.84 35.13
N SER A 208 -64.75 -6.64 35.03
CA SER A 208 -66.15 -6.26 34.96
C SER A 208 -66.61 -5.58 36.24
N MET A 209 -67.39 -4.51 36.07
CA MET A 209 -68.23 -3.89 37.09
C MET A 209 -69.23 -4.89 37.69
N HIS A 210 -69.20 -5.08 39.01
CA HIS A 210 -70.35 -5.40 39.86
C HIS A 210 -69.95 -5.13 41.32
N SER A 211 -70.43 -4.06 41.93
CA SER A 211 -71.62 -4.05 42.80
C SER A 211 -71.62 -5.14 43.87
N SER A 212 -71.14 -4.77 45.07
CA SER A 212 -71.83 -5.00 46.35
C SER A 212 -70.88 -4.59 47.48
N GLY A 213 -71.27 -3.57 48.24
CA GLY A 213 -70.57 -3.19 49.47
C GLY A 213 -70.65 -4.30 50.52
N TRP A 214 -69.89 -4.13 51.60
CA TRP A 214 -70.28 -4.54 52.95
C TRP A 214 -69.42 -3.80 53.97
N MET A 215 -70.13 -3.18 54.91
CA MET A 215 -69.65 -2.63 56.17
C MET A 215 -69.16 -3.75 57.09
N THR A 216 -68.12 -3.47 57.88
CA THR A 216 -68.11 -3.52 59.36
C THR A 216 -66.63 -3.47 59.82
N ARG A 217 -66.20 -2.35 60.41
CA ARG A 217 -66.26 -1.98 61.83
C ARG A 217 -65.01 -2.47 62.58
N LYS A 218 -64.02 -1.56 62.68
CA LYS A 218 -63.02 -1.51 63.75
C LYS A 218 -63.73 -1.61 65.11
N LEU A 219 -63.23 -2.44 66.01
CA LEU A 219 -63.20 -2.25 67.46
C LEU A 219 -62.23 -3.31 68.03
N GLY A 220 -61.22 -2.89 68.81
CA GLY A 220 -60.54 -3.75 69.80
C GLY A 220 -61.47 -4.02 71.00
N PRO A 221 -61.00 -4.43 72.20
CA PRO A 221 -59.62 -4.57 72.69
C PRO A 221 -59.34 -5.91 73.44
N SER A 222 -58.07 -6.11 73.80
CA SER A 222 -57.47 -6.65 75.05
C SER A 222 -56.19 -7.43 74.75
#